data_AF-A0A2N2JMT9-F1
#
_entry.id   AF-A0A2N2JMT9-F1
#
_cell.length_a   1.000
_cell.length_b   1.000
_cell.length_c   1.000
_cell.angle_alpha   90.00
_cell.angle_beta   90.00
_cell.angle_gamma   90.00
#
_symmetry.space_group_name_H-M   'P 1'
#
loop_
_entity.id
_entity.type
_entity.pdbx_description
1 polymer ?
#
loop_
_entity_poly.entity_id
_entity_poly.type
_entity_poly.pdbx_seq_one_letter_code
_entity_poly.pdbx_strand_id
1 'polypeptide(L)'
;MRLAKGLLLAAALASASCASQHAEEPGVVEALNSTIAALQHADMDALWALTDPGSQQELIALVRTLHAALQRVPEVYGDGAQAATARIALGEGLVDTIFPDEDRAGPKLLARLLTPDQMRFDGHAMDGVNHHDVTLDATHEPMKAIVHSSAGESFGFIRTEGGWRSLLVRDVILASATVRTLTDSAAKIERAATEREAAWRQGRDPQTPQGAYNLARAALAEQPVNTKVLYSLVDDEARAAVLAALQRSREVQRDVQRRTTRRQRRKAYEDAGLAMYVDAKSDRELYARWARTDGWKPPLAATDDPVRVDGDPTSGRVTVVTASDARVPMVRGDDGFWHIADQAPVLEAALKAPFEPAAP
;
A
#
# COMPACT_ATOMS: atom_id res chain seq x y z
N MET A 1 -20.29 -10.25 32.27
CA MET A 1 -21.17 -10.98 31.33
C MET A 1 -20.44 -12.24 30.92
N ARG A 2 -20.97 -13.43 31.28
CA ARG A 2 -20.39 -14.76 31.05
C ARG A 2 -20.78 -15.28 29.67
N LEU A 3 -19.83 -15.76 28.85
CA LEU A 3 -19.97 -16.60 27.63
C LEU A 3 -18.51 -16.95 27.21
N ALA A 4 -18.05 -18.16 26.85
CA ALA A 4 -18.64 -19.44 26.46
C ALA A 4 -17.66 -20.57 26.90
N LYS A 5 -18.06 -21.60 27.67
CA LYS A 5 -18.59 -22.91 27.24
C LYS A 5 -17.79 -23.62 26.12
N GLY A 6 -16.95 -24.56 26.57
CA GLY A 6 -16.67 -25.89 26.01
C GLY A 6 -16.64 -26.05 24.50
N LEU A 7 -15.44 -26.31 23.97
CA LEU A 7 -15.25 -26.88 22.64
C LEU A 7 -15.91 -28.27 22.62
N LEU A 8 -17.06 -28.38 21.96
CA LEU A 8 -17.72 -29.63 21.62
C LEU A 8 -17.76 -29.67 20.10
N LEU A 9 -16.82 -30.41 19.50
CA LEU A 9 -16.83 -30.70 18.07
C LEU A 9 -17.51 -32.06 17.86
N ALA A 10 -18.73 -32.02 17.35
CA ALA A 10 -19.47 -33.21 16.91
C ALA A 10 -20.00 -32.98 15.49
N ALA A 11 -19.53 -33.81 14.54
CA ALA A 11 -20.21 -34.33 13.34
C ALA A 11 -19.12 -34.91 12.40
N ALA A 12 -18.92 -36.22 12.34
CA ALA A 12 -19.70 -37.25 11.62
C ALA A 12 -19.22 -37.47 10.17
N LEU A 13 -18.68 -38.67 9.91
CA LEU A 13 -18.84 -39.39 8.64
C LEU A 13 -18.80 -40.89 8.93
N ALA A 14 -19.97 -41.51 8.85
CA ALA A 14 -20.14 -42.94 8.80
C ALA A 14 -20.00 -43.40 7.34
N SER A 15 -18.99 -44.23 7.04
CA SER A 15 -19.06 -45.21 5.96
C SER A 15 -17.93 -46.24 6.04
N ALA A 16 -18.37 -47.51 6.06
CA ALA A 16 -17.67 -48.70 5.59
C ALA A 16 -16.56 -49.33 6.46
N SER A 17 -17.00 -50.14 7.44
CA SER A 17 -16.76 -51.59 7.46
C SER A 17 -15.72 -52.11 6.44
N CYS A 18 -14.48 -52.18 6.88
CA CYS A 18 -13.63 -53.37 6.75
C CYS A 18 -12.74 -53.38 7.98
N ALA A 19 -12.92 -54.39 8.82
CA ALA A 19 -12.03 -54.68 9.92
C ALA A 19 -10.63 -54.97 9.34
N SER A 20 -9.80 -53.94 9.18
CA SER A 20 -8.37 -54.15 9.22
C SER A 20 -8.01 -54.22 10.70
N GLN A 21 -7.36 -55.31 11.07
CA GLN A 21 -6.60 -55.38 12.30
C GLN A 21 -5.69 -54.15 12.32
N HIS A 22 -6.06 -53.13 13.09
CA HIS A 22 -5.31 -51.89 13.20
C HIS A 22 -4.03 -52.22 13.97
N ALA A 23 -2.99 -52.62 13.23
CA ALA A 23 -1.64 -52.62 13.77
C ALA A 23 -1.39 -51.18 14.23
N GLU A 24 -1.30 -50.99 15.54
CA GLU A 24 -0.84 -49.75 16.15
C GLU A 24 0.41 -49.34 15.38
N GLU A 25 0.36 -48.23 14.63
CA GLU A 25 1.57 -47.72 14.00
C GLU A 25 2.37 -47.05 15.12
N PRO A 26 3.45 -47.67 15.63
CA PRO A 26 4.04 -47.24 16.90
C PRO A 26 4.56 -45.79 16.84
N GLY A 27 4.94 -45.34 15.64
CA GLY A 27 5.40 -43.98 15.40
C GLY A 27 4.34 -42.89 15.55
N VAL A 28 3.04 -43.18 15.30
CA VAL A 28 1.96 -42.20 15.52
C VAL A 28 1.70 -42.00 17.01
N VAL A 29 1.69 -43.11 17.76
CA VAL A 29 1.50 -43.10 19.22
C VAL A 29 2.67 -42.39 19.92
N GLU A 30 3.90 -42.62 19.47
CA GLU A 30 5.08 -41.89 19.96
C GLU A 30 4.98 -40.38 19.68
N ALA A 31 4.53 -39.98 18.49
CA ALA A 31 4.33 -38.58 18.14
C ALA A 31 3.23 -37.91 18.99
N LEU A 32 2.15 -38.63 19.29
CA LEU A 32 1.10 -38.16 20.21
C LEU A 32 1.66 -37.95 21.62
N ASN A 33 2.35 -38.94 22.18
CA ASN A 33 2.94 -38.85 23.51
C ASN A 33 3.95 -37.69 23.62
N SER A 34 4.77 -37.51 22.57
CA SER A 34 5.73 -36.40 22.50
C SER A 34 5.04 -35.04 22.43
N THR A 35 3.94 -34.93 21.67
CA THR A 35 3.16 -33.68 21.55
C THR A 35 2.53 -33.31 22.89
N ILE A 36 1.96 -34.29 23.57
CA ILE A 36 1.36 -34.13 24.90
C ILE A 36 2.42 -33.73 25.93
N ALA A 37 3.58 -34.39 25.93
CA ALA A 37 4.67 -34.05 26.84
C ALA A 37 5.15 -32.61 26.63
N ALA A 38 5.26 -32.15 25.38
CA ALA A 38 5.62 -30.77 25.07
C ALA A 38 4.59 -29.76 25.62
N LEU A 39 3.29 -30.05 25.49
CA LEU A 39 2.22 -29.21 26.02
C LEU A 39 2.23 -29.17 27.56
N GLN A 40 2.39 -30.32 28.22
CA GLN A 40 2.42 -30.42 29.68
C GLN A 40 3.55 -29.60 30.31
N HIS A 41 4.73 -29.60 29.68
CA HIS A 41 5.90 -28.89 30.17
C HIS A 41 5.99 -27.45 29.64
N ALA A 42 4.99 -27.00 28.86
CA ALA A 42 5.03 -25.74 28.13
C ALA A 42 6.31 -25.56 27.28
N ASP A 43 6.85 -26.66 26.74
CA ASP A 43 8.03 -26.67 25.89
C ASP A 43 7.63 -26.34 24.45
N MET A 44 7.63 -25.03 24.15
CA MET A 44 7.22 -24.53 22.83
C MET A 44 8.23 -24.83 21.73
N ASP A 45 9.51 -25.05 22.06
CA ASP A 45 10.51 -25.45 21.08
C ASP A 45 10.28 -26.91 20.66
N ALA A 46 9.98 -27.80 21.61
CA ALA A 46 9.59 -29.19 21.32
C ALA A 46 8.25 -29.26 20.56
N LEU A 47 7.25 -28.49 20.98
CA LEU A 47 5.96 -28.43 20.29
C LEU A 47 6.11 -27.92 18.85
N TRP A 48 6.94 -26.89 18.66
CA TRP A 48 7.28 -26.37 17.33
C TRP A 48 7.91 -27.45 16.46
N ALA A 49 8.91 -28.17 16.96
CA ALA A 49 9.57 -29.25 16.21
C ALA A 49 8.61 -30.39 15.82
N LEU A 50 7.57 -30.65 16.63
CA LEU A 50 6.55 -31.67 16.36
C LEU A 50 5.43 -31.19 15.42
N THR A 51 5.30 -29.87 15.22
CA THR A 51 4.29 -29.27 14.34
C THR A 51 4.58 -29.58 12.87
N ASP A 52 3.54 -29.77 12.06
CA ASP A 52 3.73 -29.97 10.63
C ASP A 52 4.36 -28.75 9.92
N PRO A 53 5.20 -28.94 8.90
CA PRO A 53 5.88 -27.83 8.21
C PRO A 53 4.94 -26.80 7.59
N GLY A 54 3.73 -27.19 7.16
CA GLY A 54 2.74 -26.27 6.60
C GLY A 54 2.26 -25.28 7.65
N SER A 55 1.86 -25.77 8.82
CA SER A 55 1.46 -24.93 9.95
C SER A 55 2.59 -24.05 10.47
N GLN A 56 3.83 -24.56 10.47
CA GLN A 56 5.00 -23.74 10.82
C GLN A 56 5.14 -22.55 9.85
N GLN A 57 5.07 -22.80 8.54
CA GLN A 57 5.14 -21.75 7.52
C GLN A 57 4.00 -20.74 7.66
N GLU A 58 2.76 -21.20 7.91
CA GLU A 58 1.60 -20.33 8.10
C GLU A 58 1.75 -19.40 9.32
N LEU A 59 2.29 -19.90 10.44
CA LEU A 59 2.56 -19.07 11.61
C LEU A 59 3.66 -18.04 11.37
N ILE A 60 4.75 -18.40 10.68
CA ILE A 60 5.79 -17.43 10.31
C ILE A 60 5.24 -16.38 9.34
N ALA A 61 4.42 -16.81 8.37
CA ALA A 61 3.73 -15.90 7.46
C ALA A 61 2.82 -14.93 8.21
N LEU A 62 2.09 -15.40 9.23
CA LEU A 62 1.29 -14.53 10.10
C LEU A 62 2.16 -13.47 10.79
N VAL A 63 3.30 -13.84 11.39
CA VAL A 63 4.23 -12.87 12.01
C VAL A 63 4.64 -11.80 10.99
N ARG A 64 5.05 -12.21 9.78
CA ARG A 64 5.43 -11.29 8.70
C ARG A 64 4.29 -10.35 8.33
N THR A 65 3.09 -10.88 8.15
CA THR A 65 1.88 -10.11 7.82
C THR A 65 1.54 -9.09 8.90
N LEU A 66 1.61 -9.46 10.18
CA LEU A 66 1.35 -8.54 11.29
C LEU A 66 2.40 -7.44 11.39
N HIS A 67 3.69 -7.77 11.24
CA HIS A 67 4.76 -6.76 11.20
C HIS A 67 4.59 -5.78 10.04
N ALA A 68 4.33 -6.28 8.83
CA ALA A 68 4.08 -5.43 7.67
C ALA A 68 2.87 -4.50 7.89
N ALA A 69 1.77 -5.03 8.43
CA ALA A 69 0.59 -4.22 8.73
C ALA A 69 0.88 -3.16 9.82
N LEU A 70 1.62 -3.52 10.87
CA LEU A 70 2.02 -2.58 11.93
C LEU A 70 2.85 -1.40 11.39
N GLN A 71 3.76 -1.66 10.44
CA GLN A 71 4.55 -0.63 9.78
C GLN A 71 3.70 0.33 8.94
N ARG A 72 2.54 -0.12 8.44
CA ARG A 72 1.60 0.68 7.63
C ARG A 72 0.61 1.49 8.48
N VAL A 73 0.49 1.25 9.79
CA VAL A 73 -0.45 1.98 10.66
C VAL A 73 -0.27 3.50 10.64
N PRO A 74 0.96 4.07 10.75
CA PRO A 74 1.17 5.52 10.72
C PRO A 74 0.69 6.17 9.41
N GLU A 75 0.79 5.46 8.30
CA GLU A 75 0.30 5.95 7.01
C GLU A 75 -1.23 6.08 6.98
N VAL A 76 -1.94 5.12 7.58
CA VAL A 76 -3.41 5.09 7.59
C VAL A 76 -3.99 6.08 8.61
N TYR A 77 -3.45 6.11 9.83
CA TYR A 77 -4.06 6.83 10.97
C TYR A 77 -3.21 7.97 11.55
N GLY A 78 -1.97 8.17 11.08
CA GLY A 78 -1.02 9.10 11.71
C GLY A 78 -0.61 8.66 13.11
N ASP A 79 -0.26 9.61 13.98
CA ASP A 79 0.20 9.35 15.36
C ASP A 79 -0.90 9.53 16.44
N GLY A 80 -2.18 9.41 16.04
CA GLY A 80 -3.33 9.65 16.92
C GLY A 80 -3.82 8.44 17.74
N ALA A 81 -4.86 8.65 18.54
CA ALA A 81 -5.49 7.58 19.36
C ALA A 81 -6.02 6.39 18.54
N GLN A 82 -6.41 6.63 17.27
CA GLN A 82 -6.83 5.58 16.35
C GLN A 82 -5.66 4.66 15.96
N ALA A 83 -4.44 5.20 15.81
CA ALA A 83 -3.25 4.43 15.51
C ALA A 83 -2.88 3.49 16.67
N ALA A 84 -2.96 3.97 17.91
CA ALA A 84 -2.76 3.14 19.10
C ALA A 84 -3.78 2.00 19.18
N THR A 85 -5.06 2.28 18.90
CA THR A 85 -6.11 1.26 18.86
C THR A 85 -5.86 0.21 17.77
N ALA A 86 -5.44 0.65 16.58
CA ALA A 86 -5.14 -0.25 15.46
C ALA A 86 -3.94 -1.16 15.76
N ARG A 87 -2.87 -0.63 16.37
CA ARG A 87 -1.69 -1.42 16.78
C ARG A 87 -2.07 -2.51 17.79
N ILE A 88 -2.88 -2.18 18.79
CA ILE A 88 -3.39 -3.16 19.75
C ILE A 88 -4.22 -4.24 19.04
N ALA A 89 -5.10 -3.86 18.12
CA ALA A 89 -5.93 -4.80 17.36
C ALA A 89 -5.12 -5.73 16.43
N LEU A 90 -3.97 -5.25 15.91
CA LEU A 90 -2.99 -6.05 15.17
C LEU A 90 -2.14 -6.95 16.08
N GLY A 91 -2.32 -6.90 17.39
CA GLY A 91 -1.51 -7.66 18.33
C GLY A 91 -0.09 -7.13 18.44
N GLU A 92 0.13 -5.82 18.51
CA GLU A 92 1.47 -5.25 18.78
C GLU A 92 2.14 -5.95 19.98
N GLY A 93 1.43 -6.13 21.10
CA GLY A 93 1.96 -6.88 22.26
C GLY A 93 2.12 -8.40 22.08
N LEU A 94 1.69 -8.96 20.94
CA LEU A 94 1.91 -10.36 20.55
C LEU A 94 3.23 -10.51 19.80
N VAL A 95 3.55 -9.56 18.91
CA VAL A 95 4.66 -9.67 17.94
C VAL A 95 5.78 -8.63 18.12
N ASP A 96 5.66 -7.69 19.06
CA ASP A 96 6.63 -6.61 19.34
C ASP A 96 8.08 -7.08 19.55
N THR A 97 8.24 -8.30 20.07
CA THR A 97 9.50 -8.91 20.49
C THR A 97 9.82 -10.18 19.70
N ILE A 98 9.05 -10.44 18.64
CA ILE A 98 9.19 -11.59 17.75
C ILE A 98 9.60 -11.09 16.37
N PHE A 99 10.83 -11.35 15.96
CA PHE A 99 11.30 -10.93 14.64
C PHE A 99 11.00 -12.02 13.61
N PRO A 100 10.44 -11.71 12.43
CA PRO A 100 9.95 -12.73 11.51
C PRO A 100 11.01 -13.70 10.99
N ASP A 101 12.28 -13.27 10.98
CA ASP A 101 13.41 -14.03 10.44
C ASP A 101 14.33 -14.58 11.54
N GLU A 102 13.91 -14.52 12.81
CA GLU A 102 14.66 -15.19 13.89
C GLU A 102 14.28 -16.68 13.99
N ASP A 103 15.26 -17.54 14.26
CA ASP A 103 15.07 -19.00 14.34
C ASP A 103 13.98 -19.42 15.35
N ARG A 104 13.74 -18.59 16.38
CA ARG A 104 12.77 -18.84 17.45
C ARG A 104 11.45 -18.09 17.30
N ALA A 105 11.16 -17.51 16.12
CA ALA A 105 9.92 -16.78 15.89
C ALA A 105 8.68 -17.64 16.15
N GLY A 106 8.68 -18.86 15.61
CA GLY A 106 7.60 -19.84 15.75
C GLY A 106 7.31 -20.22 17.21
N PRO A 107 8.28 -20.78 17.95
CA PRO A 107 8.12 -21.10 19.36
C PRO A 107 7.67 -19.92 20.22
N LYS A 108 8.23 -18.72 19.99
CA LYS A 108 7.81 -17.51 20.73
C LYS A 108 6.36 -17.14 20.43
N LEU A 109 5.91 -17.22 19.18
CA LEU A 109 4.53 -16.91 18.83
C LEU A 109 3.58 -17.94 19.45
N LEU A 110 3.93 -19.24 19.40
CA LEU A 110 3.18 -20.30 20.06
C LEU A 110 3.03 -20.01 21.56
N ALA A 111 4.11 -19.64 22.25
CA ALA A 111 4.08 -19.31 23.68
C ALA A 111 3.09 -18.18 24.02
N ARG A 112 2.86 -17.26 23.09
CA ARG A 112 1.97 -16.11 23.28
C ARG A 112 0.52 -16.41 22.88
N LEU A 113 0.32 -17.24 21.86
CA LEU A 113 -1.01 -17.66 21.40
C LEU A 113 -1.61 -18.74 22.29
N LEU A 114 -0.78 -19.65 22.81
CA LEU A 114 -1.17 -20.69 23.74
C LEU A 114 -1.01 -20.19 25.17
N THR A 115 -2.04 -19.52 25.70
CA THR A 115 -2.05 -19.23 27.14
C THR A 115 -2.23 -20.53 27.94
N PRO A 116 -1.44 -20.79 29.00
CA PRO A 116 -1.51 -22.02 29.80
C PRO A 116 -2.93 -22.35 30.31
N ASP A 117 -3.75 -21.34 30.57
CA ASP A 117 -5.13 -21.50 31.05
C ASP A 117 -6.09 -22.10 30.01
N GLN A 118 -5.72 -22.04 28.73
CA GLN A 118 -6.50 -22.62 27.62
C GLN A 118 -6.10 -24.07 27.31
N MET A 119 -4.92 -24.52 27.75
CA MET A 119 -4.41 -25.88 27.59
C MET A 119 -4.75 -26.76 28.79
N ARG A 120 -5.98 -26.66 29.30
CA ARG A 120 -6.45 -27.57 30.35
C ARG A 120 -6.84 -28.91 29.74
N PHE A 121 -5.85 -29.73 29.42
CA PHE A 121 -6.04 -31.17 29.55
C PHE A 121 -6.26 -31.43 31.04
N ASP A 122 -7.49 -31.75 31.42
CA ASP A 122 -7.72 -32.15 32.81
C ASP A 122 -6.94 -33.46 33.09
N GLY A 123 -6.63 -33.72 34.36
CA GLY A 123 -5.89 -34.94 34.73
C GLY A 123 -6.54 -36.23 34.22
N HIS A 124 -7.84 -36.20 33.88
CA HIS A 124 -8.57 -37.31 33.29
C HIS A 124 -8.32 -37.48 31.78
N ALA A 125 -8.16 -36.39 31.01
CA ALA A 125 -7.68 -36.44 29.63
C ALA A 125 -6.24 -36.98 29.56
N MET A 126 -5.45 -36.73 30.59
CA MET A 126 -4.03 -37.10 30.70
C MET A 126 -3.82 -38.57 31.11
N ASP A 127 -4.61 -39.08 32.08
CA ASP A 127 -4.62 -40.51 32.47
C ASP A 127 -5.36 -41.39 31.44
N GLY A 128 -6.14 -40.76 30.55
CA GLY A 128 -6.93 -41.39 29.48
C GLY A 128 -6.23 -41.48 28.13
N VAL A 129 -4.95 -41.12 27.99
CA VAL A 129 -4.22 -41.27 26.72
C VAL A 129 -3.71 -42.71 26.56
N ASN A 130 -4.59 -43.68 26.79
CA ASN A 130 -4.53 -44.93 26.06
C ASN A 130 -5.28 -44.63 24.75
N HIS A 131 -4.58 -44.59 23.62
CA HIS A 131 -5.21 -44.42 22.31
C HIS A 131 -6.30 -45.48 22.17
N HIS A 132 -7.54 -45.05 21.97
CA HIS A 132 -8.64 -45.99 21.82
C HIS A 132 -8.70 -46.52 20.39
N ASP A 133 -8.32 -45.67 19.43
CA ASP A 133 -8.35 -45.98 18.01
C ASP A 133 -7.38 -45.09 17.22
N VAL A 134 -6.79 -45.64 16.16
CA VAL A 134 -5.94 -44.92 15.19
C VAL A 134 -6.49 -45.17 13.80
N THR A 135 -7.04 -44.13 13.18
CA THR A 135 -7.52 -44.18 11.80
C THR A 135 -6.43 -43.66 10.86
N LEU A 136 -5.95 -44.50 9.94
CA LEU A 136 -5.01 -44.11 8.89
C LEU A 136 -5.76 -43.85 7.58
N ASP A 137 -5.57 -42.66 7.03
CA ASP A 137 -6.03 -42.30 5.69
C ASP A 137 -4.87 -42.43 4.70
N ALA A 138 -4.71 -43.64 4.17
CA ALA A 138 -3.70 -43.97 3.16
C ALA A 138 -4.06 -43.46 1.75
N THR A 139 -5.24 -42.85 1.56
CA THR A 139 -5.68 -42.34 0.27
C THR A 139 -5.24 -40.90 0.00
N HIS A 140 -4.79 -40.20 1.05
CA HIS A 140 -4.22 -38.87 0.94
C HIS A 140 -2.68 -38.93 0.90
N GLU A 141 -2.07 -38.17 -0.01
CA GLU A 141 -0.64 -37.85 0.02
C GLU A 141 -0.46 -36.38 0.45
N PRO A 142 0.28 -36.09 1.55
CA PRO A 142 0.90 -37.05 2.46
C PRO A 142 -0.13 -37.80 3.32
N MET A 143 0.22 -39.02 3.74
CA MET A 143 -0.63 -39.89 4.58
C MET A 143 -1.01 -39.17 5.87
N LYS A 144 -2.28 -39.28 6.25
CA LYS A 144 -2.82 -38.67 7.47
C LYS A 144 -3.24 -39.74 8.47
N ALA A 145 -3.09 -39.44 9.75
CA ALA A 145 -3.60 -40.24 10.84
C ALA A 145 -4.49 -39.38 11.74
N ILE A 146 -5.56 -39.97 12.25
CA ILE A 146 -6.38 -39.38 13.31
C ILE A 146 -6.32 -40.34 14.49
N VAL A 147 -5.87 -39.85 15.65
CA VAL A 147 -5.85 -40.60 16.89
C VAL A 147 -6.98 -40.14 17.78
N HIS A 148 -7.81 -41.07 18.22
CA HIS A 148 -8.89 -40.80 19.17
C HIS A 148 -8.45 -41.18 20.58
N SER A 149 -8.47 -40.22 21.51
CA SER A 149 -8.20 -40.49 22.93
C SER A 149 -9.41 -41.16 23.59
N SER A 150 -9.19 -41.87 24.70
CA SER A 150 -10.32 -42.45 25.46
C SER A 150 -11.26 -41.40 26.07
N ALA A 151 -10.81 -40.14 26.15
CA ALA A 151 -11.62 -38.99 26.53
C ALA A 151 -12.50 -38.44 25.38
N GLY A 152 -12.40 -39.02 24.17
CA GLY A 152 -13.16 -38.61 22.99
C GLY A 152 -12.54 -37.44 22.21
N GLU A 153 -11.29 -37.06 22.53
CA GLU A 153 -10.57 -36.04 21.77
C GLU A 153 -9.95 -36.65 20.51
N SER A 154 -9.76 -35.82 19.48
CA SER A 154 -9.19 -36.27 18.20
C SER A 154 -7.94 -35.44 17.88
N PHE A 155 -6.83 -36.13 17.58
CA PHE A 155 -5.57 -35.50 17.22
C PHE A 155 -5.17 -35.90 15.80
N GLY A 156 -5.02 -34.91 14.93
CA GLY A 156 -4.54 -35.12 13.57
C GLY A 156 -3.02 -35.18 13.48
N PHE A 157 -2.51 -36.09 12.66
CA PHE A 157 -1.10 -36.18 12.30
C PHE A 157 -0.93 -36.36 10.80
N ILE A 158 0.22 -35.91 10.29
CA ILE A 158 0.61 -36.08 8.90
C ILE A 158 1.99 -36.70 8.82
N ARG A 159 2.16 -37.66 7.91
CA ARG A 159 3.45 -38.31 7.70
C ARG A 159 4.34 -37.43 6.83
N THR A 160 5.54 -37.16 7.33
CA THR A 160 6.59 -36.40 6.62
C THR A 160 7.85 -37.26 6.49
N GLU A 161 8.85 -36.79 5.74
CA GLU A 161 10.16 -37.46 5.64
C GLU A 161 10.82 -37.67 7.01
N GLY A 162 10.55 -36.76 7.97
CA GLY A 162 11.06 -36.83 9.34
C GLY A 162 10.13 -37.52 10.33
N GLY A 163 9.13 -38.28 9.88
CA GLY A 163 8.16 -38.99 10.73
C GLY A 163 6.80 -38.29 10.84
N TRP A 164 6.00 -38.70 11.81
CA TRP A 164 4.67 -38.16 12.07
C TRP A 164 4.75 -36.78 12.73
N ARG A 165 4.03 -35.80 12.16
CA ARG A 165 3.94 -34.43 12.66
C ARG A 165 2.51 -34.10 13.07
N SER A 166 2.37 -33.38 14.17
CA SER A 166 1.08 -32.98 14.72
C SER A 166 0.45 -31.86 13.90
N LEU A 167 -0.85 -31.98 13.65
CA LEU A 167 -1.71 -30.94 13.08
C LEU A 167 -2.36 -30.07 14.17
N LEU A 168 -2.02 -30.24 15.45
CA LEU A 168 -2.63 -29.52 16.57
C LEU A 168 -2.60 -28.00 16.38
N VAL A 169 -1.46 -27.45 15.97
CA VAL A 169 -1.32 -26.01 15.70
C VAL A 169 -2.28 -25.55 14.63
N ARG A 170 -2.47 -26.34 13.57
CA ARG A 170 -3.45 -26.05 12.53
C ARG A 170 -4.87 -26.00 13.08
N ASP A 171 -5.25 -27.06 13.77
CA ASP A 171 -6.64 -27.33 14.15
C ASP A 171 -7.09 -26.48 15.34
N VAL A 172 -6.15 -26.06 16.19
CA VAL A 172 -6.44 -25.29 17.40
C VAL A 172 -6.09 -23.82 17.24
N ILE A 173 -4.89 -23.51 16.71
CA ILE A 173 -4.37 -22.14 16.71
C ILE A 173 -4.73 -21.42 15.42
N LEU A 174 -4.39 -21.99 14.25
CA LEU A 174 -4.67 -21.36 12.96
C LEU A 174 -6.18 -21.30 12.68
N ALA A 175 -6.92 -22.32 13.11
CA ALA A 175 -8.39 -22.31 13.09
C ALA A 175 -9.04 -21.53 14.25
N SER A 176 -8.27 -20.86 15.12
CA SER A 176 -8.83 -20.06 16.22
C SER A 176 -9.50 -18.76 15.73
N ALA A 177 -10.45 -18.25 16.51
CA ALA A 177 -11.04 -16.93 16.25
C ALA A 177 -10.00 -15.80 16.41
N THR A 178 -9.00 -15.98 17.28
CA THR A 178 -7.93 -15.02 17.53
C THR A 178 -7.07 -14.81 16.28
N VAL A 179 -6.53 -15.88 15.70
CA VAL A 179 -5.70 -15.79 14.49
C VAL A 179 -6.51 -15.21 13.33
N ARG A 180 -7.76 -15.64 13.12
CA ARG A 180 -8.64 -15.04 12.11
C ARG A 180 -8.80 -13.53 12.31
N THR A 181 -9.06 -13.09 13.54
CA THR A 181 -9.25 -11.65 13.85
C THR A 181 -7.98 -10.84 13.58
N LEU A 182 -6.81 -11.39 13.89
CA LEU A 182 -5.51 -10.76 13.61
C LEU A 182 -5.28 -10.64 12.10
N THR A 183 -5.48 -11.72 11.35
CA THR A 183 -5.36 -11.74 9.88
C THR A 183 -6.34 -10.76 9.22
N ASP A 184 -7.60 -10.74 9.67
CA ASP A 184 -8.62 -9.81 9.16
C ASP A 184 -8.25 -8.35 9.46
N SER A 185 -7.67 -8.09 10.63
CA SER A 185 -7.21 -6.75 11.00
C SER A 185 -6.04 -6.30 10.15
N ALA A 186 -5.05 -7.17 9.90
CA ALA A 186 -3.95 -6.90 8.98
C ALA A 186 -4.44 -6.62 7.57
N ALA A 187 -5.37 -7.45 7.06
CA ALA A 187 -5.96 -7.26 5.73
C ALA A 187 -6.80 -5.97 5.62
N LYS A 188 -7.37 -5.46 6.71
CA LYS A 188 -8.05 -4.15 6.73
C LYS A 188 -7.05 -3.00 6.64
N ILE A 189 -5.94 -3.07 7.37
CA ILE A 189 -4.91 -2.05 7.35
C ILE A 189 -4.26 -1.96 5.97
N GLU A 190 -3.92 -3.11 5.39
CA GLU A 190 -3.31 -3.14 4.06
C GLU A 190 -4.24 -2.54 3.01
N ARG A 191 -5.52 -2.94 2.99
CA ARG A 191 -6.52 -2.35 2.09
C ARG A 191 -6.65 -0.85 2.28
N ALA A 192 -6.76 -0.38 3.52
CA ALA A 192 -6.87 1.05 3.81
C ALA A 192 -5.62 1.83 3.35
N ALA A 193 -4.44 1.24 3.49
CA ALA A 193 -3.20 1.85 3.03
C ALA A 193 -3.14 1.90 1.48
N THR A 194 -3.50 0.81 0.79
CA THR A 194 -3.62 0.80 -0.68
C THR A 194 -4.65 1.82 -1.18
N GLU A 195 -5.81 1.91 -0.55
CA GLU A 195 -6.85 2.88 -0.88
C GLU A 195 -6.37 4.32 -0.68
N ARG A 196 -5.63 4.58 0.41
CA ARG A 196 -5.07 5.90 0.70
C ARG A 196 -3.97 6.28 -0.29
N GLU A 197 -3.10 5.34 -0.66
CA GLU A 197 -2.09 5.53 -1.70
C GLU A 197 -2.74 5.82 -3.07
N ALA A 198 -3.82 5.09 -3.42
CA ALA A 198 -4.58 5.36 -4.63
C ALA A 198 -5.26 6.73 -4.59
N ALA A 199 -5.90 7.08 -3.48
CA ALA A 199 -6.53 8.38 -3.28
C ALA A 199 -5.49 9.52 -3.32
N TRP A 200 -4.30 9.31 -2.76
CA TRP A 200 -3.19 10.24 -2.85
C TRP A 200 -2.69 10.35 -4.30
N ARG A 201 -2.53 9.26 -5.04
CA ARG A 201 -2.12 9.32 -6.46
C ARG A 201 -3.13 9.97 -7.38
N GLN A 202 -4.41 10.00 -7.01
CA GLN A 202 -5.50 10.53 -7.84
C GLN A 202 -6.08 11.85 -7.30
N GLY A 203 -5.68 12.28 -6.10
CA GLY A 203 -6.18 13.49 -5.46
C GLY A 203 -5.98 14.70 -6.35
N ARG A 204 -6.95 15.63 -6.32
CA ARG A 204 -6.97 16.84 -7.16
C ARG A 204 -7.22 18.10 -6.33
N ASP A 205 -6.84 18.07 -5.06
CA ASP A 205 -6.94 19.24 -4.20
C ASP A 205 -5.78 20.21 -4.53
N PRO A 206 -6.04 21.40 -5.09
CA PRO A 206 -4.98 22.35 -5.41
C PRO A 206 -4.27 22.93 -4.17
N GLN A 207 -4.81 22.72 -2.96
CA GLN A 207 -4.16 23.13 -1.70
C GLN A 207 -3.08 22.14 -1.23
N THR A 208 -2.93 21.00 -1.90
CA THR A 208 -1.80 20.09 -1.69
C THR A 208 -0.88 20.07 -2.91
N PRO A 209 0.45 19.87 -2.73
CA PRO A 209 1.39 19.89 -3.86
C PRO A 209 1.08 18.80 -4.89
N GLN A 210 0.81 17.59 -4.40
CA GLN A 210 0.44 16.45 -5.23
C GLN A 210 -0.89 16.70 -5.96
N GLY A 211 -1.88 17.28 -5.29
CA GLY A 211 -3.19 17.53 -5.90
C GLY A 211 -3.15 18.60 -6.99
N ALA A 212 -2.38 19.66 -6.79
CA ALA A 212 -2.09 20.65 -7.84
C ALA A 212 -1.35 20.03 -9.04
N TYR A 213 -0.34 19.19 -8.80
CA TYR A 213 0.36 18.46 -9.87
C TYR A 213 -0.60 17.57 -10.68
N ASN A 214 -1.47 16.83 -10.00
CA ASN A 214 -2.45 15.98 -10.66
C ASN A 214 -3.53 16.75 -11.43
N LEU A 215 -3.94 17.92 -10.94
CA LEU A 215 -4.80 18.83 -11.70
C LEU A 215 -4.12 19.29 -13.00
N ALA A 216 -2.83 19.64 -12.94
CA ALA A 216 -2.07 20.02 -14.11
C ALA A 216 -1.94 18.86 -15.11
N ARG A 217 -1.61 17.65 -14.64
CA ARG A 217 -1.60 16.43 -15.47
C ARG A 217 -2.94 16.19 -16.15
N ALA A 218 -4.03 16.24 -15.41
CA ALA A 218 -5.37 16.04 -15.95
C ALA A 218 -5.69 17.08 -17.03
N ALA A 219 -5.38 18.36 -16.77
CA ALA A 219 -5.57 19.46 -17.71
C ALA A 219 -4.72 19.32 -18.99
N LEU A 220 -3.51 18.75 -18.89
CA LEU A 220 -2.66 18.42 -20.04
C LEU A 220 -3.23 17.28 -20.89
N ALA A 221 -3.86 16.29 -20.26
CA ALA A 221 -4.40 15.12 -20.95
C ALA A 221 -5.73 15.40 -21.69
N GLU A 222 -6.43 16.49 -21.37
CA GLU A 222 -7.64 16.90 -22.07
C GLU A 222 -7.38 17.26 -23.55
N GLN A 223 -8.35 16.96 -24.42
CA GLN A 223 -8.31 17.31 -25.85
C GLN A 223 -9.55 18.14 -26.23
N PRO A 224 -9.41 19.46 -26.51
CA PRO A 224 -8.17 20.25 -26.48
C PRO A 224 -7.65 20.48 -25.06
N VAL A 225 -6.35 20.76 -24.93
CA VAL A 225 -5.67 21.02 -23.65
C VAL A 225 -6.39 22.11 -22.85
N ASN A 226 -6.59 21.87 -21.54
CA ASN A 226 -7.25 22.81 -20.64
C ASN A 226 -6.29 23.90 -20.16
N THR A 227 -5.99 24.82 -21.07
CA THR A 227 -5.04 25.93 -20.86
C THR A 227 -5.42 26.86 -19.72
N LYS A 228 -6.72 26.98 -19.38
CA LYS A 228 -7.18 27.81 -18.26
C LYS A 228 -6.70 27.26 -16.92
N VAL A 229 -6.85 25.94 -16.72
CA VAL A 229 -6.38 25.26 -15.50
C VAL A 229 -4.86 25.32 -15.43
N LEU A 230 -4.15 25.02 -16.53
CA LEU A 230 -2.68 25.09 -16.55
C LEU A 230 -2.15 26.48 -16.22
N TYR A 231 -2.73 27.53 -16.80
CA TYR A 231 -2.33 28.90 -16.49
C TYR A 231 -2.59 29.26 -15.01
N SER A 232 -3.67 28.75 -14.40
CA SER A 232 -3.89 28.94 -12.95
C SER A 232 -2.92 28.15 -12.07
N LEU A 233 -2.21 27.17 -12.62
CA LEU A 233 -1.28 26.32 -11.88
C LEU A 233 0.19 26.68 -12.10
N VAL A 234 0.54 27.62 -12.98
CA VAL A 234 1.91 28.16 -13.02
C VAL A 234 2.10 29.25 -11.97
N ASP A 235 3.33 29.38 -11.47
CA ASP A 235 3.70 30.38 -10.46
C ASP A 235 3.58 31.83 -10.95
N ASP A 236 3.67 32.77 -10.01
CA ASP A 236 3.50 34.19 -10.33
C ASP A 236 4.63 34.74 -11.21
N GLU A 237 5.84 34.19 -11.10
CA GLU A 237 6.95 34.55 -11.98
C GLU A 237 6.65 34.15 -13.44
N ALA A 238 6.11 32.96 -13.66
CA ALA A 238 5.66 32.51 -14.97
C ALA A 238 4.53 33.38 -15.52
N ARG A 239 3.53 33.73 -14.69
CA ARG A 239 2.45 34.63 -15.11
C ARG A 239 2.99 36.02 -15.46
N ALA A 240 3.93 36.54 -14.67
CA ALA A 240 4.59 37.80 -14.93
C ALA A 240 5.37 37.79 -16.24
N ALA A 241 6.03 36.67 -16.60
CA ALA A 241 6.70 36.50 -17.88
C ALA A 241 5.74 36.61 -19.07
N VAL A 242 4.55 35.99 -18.99
CA VAL A 242 3.52 36.11 -20.03
C VAL A 242 3.00 37.55 -20.14
N LEU A 243 2.78 38.20 -19.00
CA LEU A 243 2.35 39.60 -18.97
C LEU A 243 3.41 40.52 -19.57
N ALA A 244 4.68 40.32 -19.24
CA ALA A 244 5.80 41.09 -19.78
C ALA A 244 5.92 40.90 -21.30
N ALA A 245 5.76 39.68 -21.81
CA ALA A 245 5.72 39.41 -23.24
C ALA A 245 4.55 40.14 -23.92
N LEU A 246 3.36 40.14 -23.31
CA LEU A 246 2.21 40.88 -23.82
C LEU A 246 2.45 42.40 -23.80
N GLN A 247 3.05 42.95 -22.74
CA GLN A 247 3.39 44.37 -22.65
C GLN A 247 4.41 44.79 -23.71
N ARG A 248 5.50 44.03 -23.87
CA ARG A 248 6.51 44.26 -24.91
C ARG A 248 5.89 44.21 -26.31
N SER A 249 4.99 43.26 -26.55
CA SER A 249 4.29 43.17 -27.83
C SER A 249 3.46 44.43 -28.14
N ARG A 250 2.84 45.04 -27.13
CA ARG A 250 2.07 46.29 -27.29
C ARG A 250 2.96 47.47 -27.64
N GLU A 251 4.20 47.52 -27.17
CA GLU A 251 5.17 48.54 -27.56
C GLU A 251 5.55 48.41 -29.03
N VAL A 252 5.92 47.20 -29.46
CA VAL A 252 6.25 46.93 -30.88
C VAL A 252 5.06 47.19 -31.80
N GLN A 253 3.85 46.83 -31.36
CA GLN A 253 2.63 47.15 -32.10
C GLN A 253 2.45 48.65 -32.32
N ARG A 254 2.71 49.49 -31.32
CA ARG A 254 2.62 50.95 -31.47
C ARG A 254 3.62 51.47 -32.51
N ASP A 255 4.82 50.90 -32.56
CA ASP A 255 5.83 51.29 -33.53
C ASP A 255 5.47 50.87 -34.97
N VAL A 256 4.96 49.64 -35.17
CA VAL A 256 4.43 49.20 -36.47
C VAL A 256 3.24 50.07 -36.89
N GLN A 257 2.33 50.40 -35.96
CA GLN A 257 1.18 51.25 -36.25
C GLN A 257 1.56 52.67 -36.69
N ARG A 258 2.67 53.21 -36.18
CA ARG A 258 3.24 54.51 -36.60
C ARG A 258 3.84 54.46 -38.00
N ARG A 259 4.44 53.34 -38.40
CA ARG A 259 5.16 53.18 -39.67
C ARG A 259 4.31 52.60 -40.81
N THR A 260 3.18 51.97 -40.50
CA THR A 260 2.39 51.20 -41.46
C THR A 260 0.93 51.62 -41.50
N THR A 261 0.39 51.75 -42.72
CA THR A 261 -1.02 52.13 -42.94
C THR A 261 -1.98 51.06 -42.41
N ARG A 262 -3.19 51.46 -42.00
CA ARG A 262 -4.18 50.55 -41.38
C ARG A 262 -4.47 49.29 -42.22
N ARG A 263 -4.48 49.40 -43.55
CA ARG A 263 -4.72 48.27 -44.48
C ARG A 263 -3.59 47.25 -44.50
N GLN A 264 -2.36 47.67 -44.16
CA GLN A 264 -1.16 46.81 -44.21
C GLN A 264 -0.76 46.26 -42.83
N ARG A 265 -1.35 46.75 -41.73
CA ARG A 265 -0.94 46.38 -40.37
C ARG A 265 -1.04 44.89 -40.07
N ARG A 266 -2.10 44.20 -40.51
CA ARG A 266 -2.25 42.77 -40.23
C ARG A 266 -1.10 41.98 -40.83
N LYS A 267 -0.82 42.21 -42.12
CA LYS A 267 0.31 41.61 -42.81
C LYS A 267 1.64 41.96 -42.13
N ALA A 268 1.84 43.22 -41.75
CA ALA A 268 3.05 43.63 -41.02
C ALA A 268 3.21 42.93 -39.66
N TYR A 269 2.11 42.62 -38.95
CA TYR A 269 2.17 41.82 -37.72
C TYR A 269 2.47 40.35 -38.00
N GLU A 270 1.96 39.78 -39.07
CA GLU A 270 2.27 38.41 -39.50
C GLU A 270 3.73 38.29 -39.91
N ASP A 271 4.22 39.20 -40.76
CA ASP A 271 5.61 39.26 -41.22
C ASP A 271 6.60 39.45 -40.05
N ALA A 272 6.18 40.14 -38.98
CA ALA A 272 6.98 40.34 -37.76
C ALA A 272 6.77 39.26 -36.69
N GLY A 273 5.99 38.20 -36.94
CA GLY A 273 5.73 37.15 -35.94
C GLY A 273 4.88 37.60 -34.74
N LEU A 274 4.16 38.71 -34.86
CA LEU A 274 3.38 39.35 -33.79
C LEU A 274 1.90 38.97 -33.76
N ALA A 275 1.41 38.24 -34.77
CA ALA A 275 -0.01 37.97 -34.96
C ALA A 275 -0.68 37.39 -33.69
N MET A 276 -0.03 36.42 -33.04
CA MET A 276 -0.53 35.79 -31.80
C MET A 276 -0.73 36.81 -30.67
N TYR A 277 0.19 37.75 -30.51
CA TYR A 277 0.16 38.76 -29.45
C TYR A 277 -0.89 39.85 -29.71
N VAL A 278 -1.08 40.22 -30.98
CA VAL A 278 -2.12 41.18 -31.39
C VAL A 278 -3.51 40.60 -31.13
N ASP A 279 -3.68 39.31 -31.41
CA ASP A 279 -4.96 38.64 -31.25
C ASP A 279 -5.28 38.33 -29.77
N ALA A 280 -4.27 38.24 -28.91
CA ALA A 280 -4.44 38.03 -27.48
C ALA A 280 -4.85 39.32 -26.75
N LYS A 281 -6.02 39.31 -26.10
CA LYS A 281 -6.51 40.46 -25.31
C LYS A 281 -6.01 40.45 -23.87
N SER A 282 -5.53 39.30 -23.39
CA SER A 282 -5.01 39.08 -22.04
C SER A 282 -3.82 38.13 -22.07
N ASP A 283 -3.06 38.10 -20.98
CA ASP A 283 -2.01 37.13 -20.71
C ASP A 283 -2.54 35.69 -20.73
N ARG A 284 -3.71 35.43 -20.14
CA ARG A 284 -4.40 34.14 -20.21
C ARG A 284 -4.67 33.71 -21.65
N GLU A 285 -5.14 34.64 -22.48
CA GLU A 285 -5.40 34.36 -23.90
C GLU A 285 -4.09 34.15 -24.68
N LEU A 286 -3.04 34.91 -24.36
CA LEU A 286 -1.72 34.71 -24.94
C LEU A 286 -1.19 33.31 -24.63
N TYR A 287 -1.26 32.87 -23.37
CA TYR A 287 -0.89 31.53 -22.95
C TYR A 287 -1.71 30.45 -23.68
N ALA A 288 -3.03 30.65 -23.77
CA ALA A 288 -3.91 29.70 -24.46
C ALA A 288 -3.62 29.58 -25.96
N ARG A 289 -3.18 30.67 -26.61
CA ARG A 289 -2.74 30.65 -28.00
C ARG A 289 -1.37 29.98 -28.15
N TRP A 290 -0.42 30.30 -27.27
CA TRP A 290 0.90 29.66 -27.24
C TRP A 290 0.81 28.15 -27.04
N ALA A 291 -0.09 27.68 -26.17
CA ALA A 291 -0.33 26.25 -25.96
C ALA A 291 -0.86 25.51 -27.20
N ARG A 292 -1.24 26.23 -28.27
CA ARG A 292 -1.69 25.67 -29.55
C ARG A 292 -0.63 25.78 -30.65
N THR A 293 0.51 26.40 -30.40
CA THR A 293 1.58 26.53 -31.39
C THR A 293 2.46 25.30 -31.42
N ASP A 294 2.97 24.96 -32.60
CA ASP A 294 4.00 23.93 -32.76
C ASP A 294 5.25 24.32 -31.96
N GLY A 295 5.72 23.43 -31.08
CA GLY A 295 6.85 23.69 -30.18
C GLY A 295 6.47 24.21 -28.79
N TRP A 296 5.19 24.26 -28.44
CA TRP A 296 4.76 24.46 -27.06
C TRP A 296 5.40 23.43 -26.12
N LYS A 297 5.89 23.90 -24.97
CA LYS A 297 6.39 23.05 -23.88
C LYS A 297 5.41 23.14 -22.71
N PRO A 298 4.89 22.01 -22.20
CA PRO A 298 4.00 22.03 -21.05
C PRO A 298 4.76 22.53 -19.81
N PRO A 299 4.05 23.11 -18.83
CA PRO A 299 4.68 23.58 -17.60
C PRO A 299 5.16 22.45 -16.68
N LEU A 300 5.06 21.19 -17.10
CA LEU A 300 5.51 20.02 -16.34
C LEU A 300 6.68 19.34 -17.04
N ALA A 301 7.68 18.93 -16.27
CA ALA A 301 8.81 18.15 -16.79
C ALA A 301 8.40 16.71 -17.20
N ALA A 302 7.37 16.15 -16.54
CA ALA A 302 6.81 14.83 -16.83
C ALA A 302 5.32 14.75 -16.48
N THR A 303 4.61 13.75 -17.00
CA THR A 303 3.18 13.50 -16.74
C THR A 303 2.90 12.17 -16.06
N ASP A 304 3.95 11.51 -15.55
CA ASP A 304 3.83 10.24 -14.82
C ASP A 304 3.17 10.44 -13.45
N ASP A 305 2.72 9.35 -12.83
CA ASP A 305 2.12 9.41 -11.51
C ASP A 305 3.10 9.96 -10.46
N PRO A 306 2.62 10.79 -9.51
CA PRO A 306 3.43 11.20 -8.38
C PRO A 306 3.70 9.98 -7.49
N VAL A 307 4.87 9.93 -6.86
CA VAL A 307 5.25 8.88 -5.91
C VAL A 307 5.51 9.44 -4.52
N ARG A 308 6.09 10.64 -4.44
CA ARG A 308 6.32 11.35 -3.17
C ARG A 308 6.45 12.86 -3.37
N VAL A 309 6.44 13.58 -2.25
CA VAL A 309 6.78 15.01 -2.20
C VAL A 309 8.04 15.17 -1.34
N ASP A 310 9.06 15.79 -1.90
CA ASP A 310 10.30 16.12 -1.21
C ASP A 310 10.25 17.54 -0.67
N GLY A 311 10.71 17.72 0.58
CA GLY A 311 10.74 18.99 1.27
C GLY A 311 9.61 19.16 2.28
N ASP A 312 9.73 20.18 3.12
CA ASP A 312 8.72 20.54 4.12
C ASP A 312 7.63 21.41 3.46
N PRO A 313 6.36 20.97 3.40
CA PRO A 313 5.27 21.77 2.84
C PRO A 313 5.06 23.12 3.53
N THR A 314 5.50 23.28 4.78
CA THR A 314 5.39 24.55 5.52
C THR A 314 6.40 25.60 5.04
N SER A 315 7.48 25.18 4.37
CA SER A 315 8.48 26.09 3.80
C SER A 315 7.97 26.89 2.59
N GLY A 316 6.81 26.52 2.05
CA GLY A 316 6.25 27.11 0.83
C GLY A 316 6.91 26.65 -0.46
N ARG A 317 7.94 25.78 -0.41
CA ARG A 317 8.57 25.18 -1.60
C ARG A 317 8.78 23.68 -1.39
N VAL A 318 8.37 22.89 -2.38
CA VAL A 318 8.56 21.43 -2.38
C VAL A 318 8.85 20.93 -3.78
N THR A 319 9.17 19.65 -3.91
CA THR A 319 9.33 18.99 -5.21
C THR A 319 8.44 17.76 -5.26
N VAL A 320 7.57 17.67 -6.26
CA VAL A 320 6.86 16.43 -6.57
C VAL A 320 7.81 15.53 -7.36
N VAL A 321 8.01 14.30 -6.88
CA VAL A 321 8.82 13.28 -7.55
C VAL A 321 7.88 12.27 -8.21
N THR A 322 8.08 12.02 -9.50
CA THR A 322 7.23 11.13 -10.30
C THR A 322 7.78 9.70 -10.36
N ALA A 323 6.99 8.77 -10.92
CA ALA A 323 7.41 7.38 -11.14
C ALA A 323 8.62 7.24 -12.08
N SER A 324 8.86 8.23 -12.94
CA SER A 324 10.04 8.31 -13.82
C SER A 324 11.23 9.02 -13.17
N ASP A 325 11.16 9.30 -11.85
CA ASP A 325 12.13 10.10 -11.08
C ASP A 325 12.28 11.55 -11.58
N ALA A 326 11.31 12.04 -12.37
CA ALA A 326 11.26 13.44 -12.74
C ALA A 326 10.92 14.29 -11.51
N ARG A 327 11.58 15.45 -11.40
CA ARG A 327 11.44 16.38 -10.29
C ARG A 327 10.69 17.61 -10.76
N VAL A 328 9.49 17.82 -10.21
CA VAL A 328 8.64 18.98 -10.54
C VAL A 328 8.64 19.94 -9.36
N PRO A 329 9.33 21.09 -9.46
CA PRO A 329 9.35 22.07 -8.38
C PRO A 329 7.98 22.72 -8.24
N MET A 330 7.54 22.89 -7.00
CA MET A 330 6.26 23.50 -6.66
C MET A 330 6.48 24.59 -5.62
N VAL A 331 5.73 25.68 -5.74
CA VAL A 331 5.73 26.79 -4.79
C VAL A 331 4.30 27.06 -4.32
N ARG A 332 4.14 27.41 -3.05
CA ARG A 332 2.84 27.79 -2.49
C ARG A 332 2.61 29.29 -2.70
N GLY A 333 1.49 29.64 -3.32
CA GLY A 333 1.05 31.02 -3.48
C GLY A 333 0.44 31.59 -2.19
N ASP A 334 0.29 32.91 -2.14
CA ASP A 334 -0.35 33.63 -1.03
C ASP A 334 -1.85 33.28 -0.89
N ASP A 335 -2.47 32.78 -1.97
CA ASP A 335 -3.84 32.27 -1.99
C ASP A 335 -3.97 30.87 -1.36
N GLY A 336 -2.85 30.28 -0.92
CA GLY A 336 -2.78 28.97 -0.28
C GLY A 336 -2.75 27.79 -1.24
N PHE A 337 -2.83 28.01 -2.56
CA PHE A 337 -2.73 26.97 -3.58
C PHE A 337 -1.27 26.70 -3.95
N TRP A 338 -1.01 25.49 -4.45
CA TRP A 338 0.31 25.12 -4.98
C TRP A 338 0.37 25.37 -6.49
N HIS A 339 1.50 25.91 -6.93
CA HIS A 339 1.79 26.22 -8.33
C HIS A 339 3.08 25.55 -8.77
N ILE A 340 3.16 25.21 -10.05
CA ILE A 340 4.36 24.69 -10.70
C ILE A 340 5.35 25.84 -10.84
N ALA A 341 6.51 25.67 -10.23
CA ALA A 341 7.54 26.68 -10.17
C ALA A 341 8.50 26.59 -11.37
N ASP A 342 9.34 27.61 -11.50
CA ASP A 342 10.48 27.67 -12.41
C ASP A 342 10.09 27.60 -13.90
N GLN A 343 8.85 27.99 -14.23
CA GLN A 343 8.34 28.01 -15.61
C GLN A 343 8.63 29.32 -16.34
N ALA A 344 9.02 30.38 -15.62
CA ALA A 344 9.31 31.68 -16.20
C ALA A 344 10.38 31.64 -17.31
N PRO A 345 11.56 31.00 -17.15
CA PRO A 345 12.58 30.97 -18.20
C PRO A 345 12.10 30.29 -19.50
N VAL A 346 11.28 29.24 -19.39
CA VAL A 346 10.71 28.53 -20.53
C VAL A 346 9.73 29.43 -21.29
N LEU A 347 8.86 30.12 -20.56
CA LEU A 347 7.90 31.06 -21.12
C LEU A 347 8.60 32.27 -21.75
N GLU A 348 9.63 32.81 -21.10
CA GLU A 348 10.40 33.91 -21.64
C GLU A 348 11.13 33.52 -22.93
N ALA A 349 11.77 32.35 -22.97
CA ALA A 349 12.44 31.88 -24.17
C ALA A 349 11.45 31.68 -25.33
N ALA A 350 10.29 31.09 -25.06
CA ALA A 350 9.28 30.83 -26.09
C ALA A 350 8.58 32.10 -26.58
N LEU A 351 8.31 33.05 -25.68
CA LEU A 351 7.53 34.26 -25.99
C LEU A 351 8.38 35.49 -26.31
N LYS A 352 9.68 35.55 -25.96
CA LYS A 352 10.55 36.68 -26.34
C LYS A 352 11.26 36.46 -27.69
N ALA A 353 11.43 35.22 -28.14
CA ALA A 353 12.11 34.87 -29.40
C ALA A 353 11.64 35.61 -30.68
N PRO A 354 10.33 35.87 -30.91
CA PRO A 354 9.90 36.53 -32.15
C PRO A 354 10.21 38.04 -32.23
N PHE A 355 10.85 38.62 -31.21
CA PHE A 355 11.08 40.07 -31.12
C PHE A 355 12.54 40.49 -31.35
N GLU A 356 13.44 39.56 -31.67
CA GLU A 356 14.77 39.91 -32.16
C GLU A 356 14.68 40.21 -33.66
N PRO A 357 14.85 41.48 -34.09
CA PRO A 357 14.92 41.76 -35.51
C PRO A 357 16.09 40.99 -36.11
N ALA A 358 15.87 40.34 -37.26
CA ALA A 358 16.97 39.85 -38.07
C ALA A 358 17.98 41.00 -38.23
N ALA A 359 19.24 40.75 -37.84
CA ALA A 359 20.30 41.71 -38.06
C ALA A 359 20.33 42.08 -39.56
N PRO A 360 20.55 43.37 -39.89
CA PRO A 360 20.45 43.87 -41.26
C PRO A 360 21.39 43.15 -42.24
#